data_AF-A0A218QTR2-F1
#
_entry.id   AF-A0A218QTR2-F1
#
_cell.length_a   1.000
_cell.length_b   1.000
_cell.length_c   1.000
_cell.angle_alpha   90.00
_cell.angle_beta   90.00
_cell.angle_gamma   90.00
#
_symmetry.space_group_name_H-M   'P 1'
#
loop_
_entity.id
_entity.type
_entity.pdbx_description
1 polymer ?
#
loop_
_entity_poly.entity_id
_entity_poly.type
_entity_poly.pdbx_seq_one_letter_code
_entity_poly.pdbx_strand_id
1 'polypeptide(L)'
;MAVYLDERAYSLTEYESQIAHNIARILAEEQISLNRESRSNSDGIKTELEKVIAYLYTKIRQAEGKSKNNVLSILFNYLEHLVKYGKQIGHTGNVPKYYDSILYACEQYFDIKQNDAARVLTILGWSARLIRFYKQKIESGEVLPAIAPVVKSSPEPKSQTITNQSHKFEIDQILDATVVKVTGNKVSYQVGDILIPYEKESKQAKNLQEKQTVKVKVTAIKEDGSIKHVKYCGI
;
A
#
# COMPACT_ATOMS: atom_id res chain seq x y z
N MET A 1 -39.39 5.67 1.31
CA MET A 1 -38.31 5.76 2.30
C MET A 1 -37.07 5.16 1.65
N ALA A 2 -36.34 5.96 0.87
CA ALA A 2 -35.14 5.51 0.17
C ALA A 2 -33.97 5.55 1.16
N VAL A 3 -33.45 4.38 1.51
CA VAL A 3 -32.19 4.26 2.22
C VAL A 3 -31.12 4.72 1.23
N TYR A 4 -30.63 5.95 1.42
CA TYR A 4 -29.41 6.42 0.77
C TYR A 4 -28.27 5.53 1.27
N LEU A 5 -27.96 4.49 0.49
CA LEU A 5 -26.66 3.85 0.55
C LEU A 5 -25.67 4.92 0.07
N ASP A 6 -24.82 5.36 0.99
CA ASP A 6 -23.74 6.30 0.76
C ASP A 6 -22.93 5.88 -0.48
N GLU A 7 -23.02 6.67 -1.56
CA GLU A 7 -22.28 6.44 -2.82
C GLU A 7 -20.75 6.48 -2.62
N ARG A 8 -20.26 6.83 -1.42
CA ARG A 8 -18.85 6.73 -1.03
C ARG A 8 -18.39 5.32 -0.65
N ALA A 9 -19.29 4.34 -0.55
CA ALA A 9 -18.95 3.01 -0.06
C ALA A 9 -18.22 2.09 -1.08
N TYR A 10 -18.01 2.52 -2.33
CA TYR A 10 -17.47 1.66 -3.40
C TYR A 10 -16.41 2.30 -4.32
N SER A 11 -15.98 3.55 -4.08
CA SER A 11 -14.92 4.16 -4.89
C SER A 11 -13.54 3.93 -4.26
N LEU A 12 -12.59 3.46 -5.07
CA LEU A 12 -11.18 3.43 -4.68
C LEU A 12 -10.68 4.86 -4.50
N THR A 13 -9.85 5.10 -3.48
CA THR A 13 -9.00 6.30 -3.43
C THR A 13 -8.02 6.31 -4.60
N GLU A 14 -7.44 7.46 -4.92
CA GLU A 14 -6.42 7.57 -5.98
C GLU A 14 -5.26 6.60 -5.76
N TYR A 15 -4.82 6.45 -4.51
CA TYR A 15 -3.76 5.51 -4.12
C TYR A 15 -4.16 4.05 -4.37
N GLU A 16 -5.37 3.66 -3.98
CA GLU A 16 -5.86 2.28 -4.18
C GLU A 16 -6.16 1.98 -5.65
N SER A 17 -6.64 2.99 -6.38
CA SER A 17 -6.80 2.94 -7.83
C SER A 17 -5.45 2.68 -8.49
N GLN A 18 -4.41 3.43 -8.12
CA GLN A 18 -3.06 3.23 -8.62
C GLN A 18 -2.53 1.82 -8.32
N ILE A 19 -2.77 1.29 -7.12
CA ILE A 19 -2.42 -0.10 -6.78
C ILE A 19 -3.16 -1.07 -7.71
N ALA A 20 -4.47 -0.88 -7.91
CA ALA A 20 -5.26 -1.77 -8.77
C ALA A 20 -4.75 -1.76 -10.22
N HIS A 21 -4.43 -0.58 -10.75
CA HIS A 21 -3.82 -0.41 -12.06
C HIS A 21 -2.46 -1.11 -12.17
N ASN A 22 -1.60 -0.96 -11.14
CA ASN A 22 -0.29 -1.58 -11.13
C ASN A 22 -0.36 -3.11 -11.05
N ILE A 23 -1.17 -3.67 -10.16
CA ILE A 23 -1.40 -5.11 -10.05
C ILE A 23 -1.92 -5.65 -11.40
N ALA A 24 -2.93 -5.00 -11.97
CA ALA A 24 -3.51 -5.44 -13.24
C ALA A 24 -2.48 -5.47 -14.37
N ARG A 25 -1.59 -4.46 -14.42
CA ARG A 25 -0.53 -4.40 -15.43
C ARG A 25 0.52 -5.49 -15.23
N ILE A 26 1.02 -5.68 -14.01
CA ILE A 26 1.99 -6.76 -13.71
C ILE A 26 1.42 -8.10 -14.15
N LEU A 27 0.17 -8.38 -13.77
CA LEU A 27 -0.50 -9.63 -14.11
C LEU A 27 -0.76 -9.77 -15.62
N ALA A 28 -0.98 -8.67 -16.35
CA ALA A 28 -1.11 -8.70 -17.80
C ALA A 28 0.23 -9.01 -18.49
N GLU A 29 1.33 -8.41 -18.04
CA GLU A 29 2.68 -8.68 -18.54
C GLU A 29 3.06 -10.16 -18.32
N GLU A 30 2.81 -10.68 -17.12
CA GLU A 30 3.01 -12.09 -16.78
C GLU A 30 2.12 -13.03 -17.62
N GLN A 31 0.85 -12.67 -17.84
CA GLN A 31 -0.05 -13.48 -18.67
C GLN A 31 0.47 -13.60 -20.11
N ILE A 32 0.98 -12.49 -20.67
CA ILE A 32 1.56 -12.47 -22.02
C ILE A 32 2.83 -13.31 -22.07
N SER A 33 3.70 -13.19 -21.05
CA SER A 33 4.92 -13.99 -20.92
C SER A 33 4.62 -15.50 -20.94
N LEU A 34 3.69 -15.93 -20.09
CA LEU A 34 3.29 -17.34 -19.98
C LEU A 34 2.58 -17.86 -21.24
N ASN A 35 1.79 -17.01 -21.90
CA ASN A 35 1.15 -17.33 -23.17
C ASN A 35 2.20 -17.58 -24.28
N ARG A 36 3.27 -16.78 -24.31
CA ARG A 36 4.41 -17.00 -25.23
C ARG A 36 5.15 -18.30 -24.93
N GLU A 37 5.45 -18.57 -23.66
CA GLU A 37 6.16 -19.79 -23.24
C GLU A 37 5.35 -21.06 -23.58
N SER A 38 4.05 -21.04 -23.32
CA SER A 38 3.17 -22.20 -23.48
C SER A 38 2.48 -22.31 -24.84
N ARG A 39 2.68 -21.34 -25.74
CA ARG A 39 1.98 -21.23 -27.04
C ARG A 39 0.46 -21.31 -26.89
N SER A 40 -0.07 -20.67 -25.86
CA SER A 40 -1.50 -20.61 -25.53
C SER A 40 -1.97 -19.16 -25.50
N ASN A 41 -3.25 -18.89 -25.75
CA ASN A 41 -3.86 -17.57 -25.58
C ASN A 41 -4.86 -17.57 -24.43
N SER A 42 -4.49 -18.16 -23.30
CA SER A 42 -5.37 -18.27 -22.14
C SER A 42 -5.48 -16.95 -21.37
N ASP A 43 -6.53 -16.86 -20.55
CA ASP A 43 -6.73 -15.84 -19.50
C ASP A 43 -6.51 -16.46 -18.10
N GLY A 44 -5.58 -17.43 -18.00
CA GLY A 44 -5.37 -18.23 -16.79
C GLY A 44 -5.15 -17.41 -15.52
N ILE A 45 -4.30 -16.38 -15.55
CA ILE A 45 -4.06 -15.51 -14.40
C ILE A 45 -5.34 -14.82 -13.94
N LYS A 46 -6.13 -14.27 -14.86
CA LYS A 46 -7.40 -13.61 -14.53
C LYS A 46 -8.38 -14.61 -13.89
N THR A 47 -8.53 -15.79 -14.49
CA THR A 47 -9.41 -16.85 -13.96
C THR A 47 -9.00 -17.29 -12.58
N GLU A 48 -7.70 -17.50 -12.33
CA GLU A 48 -7.21 -17.90 -11.01
C GLU A 48 -7.33 -16.76 -9.99
N LEU A 49 -7.11 -15.50 -10.39
CA LEU A 49 -7.33 -14.33 -9.54
C LEU A 49 -8.81 -14.21 -9.11
N GLU A 50 -9.76 -14.49 -10.00
CA GLU A 50 -11.19 -14.50 -9.65
C GLU A 50 -11.53 -15.55 -8.58
N LYS A 51 -10.87 -16.71 -8.61
CA LYS A 51 -11.00 -17.73 -7.55
C LYS A 51 -10.39 -17.26 -6.23
N VAL A 52 -9.25 -16.58 -6.28
CA VAL A 52 -8.60 -15.97 -5.09
C VAL A 52 -9.50 -14.89 -4.47
N ILE A 53 -10.12 -14.04 -5.29
CA ILE A 53 -11.09 -13.02 -4.86
C ILE A 53 -12.31 -13.69 -4.21
N ALA A 54 -12.86 -14.73 -4.83
CA ALA A 54 -13.98 -15.48 -4.26
C ALA A 54 -13.61 -16.12 -2.92
N TYR A 55 -12.41 -16.72 -2.81
CA TYR A 55 -11.90 -17.26 -1.56
C TYR A 55 -11.81 -16.18 -0.48
N LEU A 56 -11.17 -15.04 -0.77
CA LEU A 56 -11.05 -13.93 0.18
C LEU A 56 -12.41 -13.42 0.65
N TYR A 57 -13.36 -13.22 -0.27
CA TYR A 57 -14.73 -12.81 0.06
C TYR A 57 -15.39 -13.79 1.05
N THR A 58 -15.29 -15.10 0.80
CA THR A 58 -15.85 -16.10 1.73
C THR A 58 -15.20 -16.05 3.11
N LYS A 59 -13.89 -15.80 3.19
CA LYS A 59 -13.15 -15.71 4.46
C LYS A 59 -13.51 -14.46 5.25
N ILE A 60 -13.70 -13.33 4.58
CA ILE A 60 -14.19 -12.09 5.21
C ILE A 60 -15.57 -12.35 5.84
N ARG A 61 -16.52 -12.91 5.09
CA ARG A 61 -17.87 -13.21 5.62
C ARG A 61 -17.85 -14.21 6.77
N GLN A 62 -16.97 -15.21 6.74
CA GLN A 62 -16.82 -16.20 7.82
C GLN A 62 -16.24 -15.60 9.11
N ALA A 63 -15.48 -14.50 9.00
CA ALA A 63 -14.85 -13.81 10.12
C ALA A 63 -15.77 -12.76 10.77
N GLU A 64 -16.87 -12.35 10.10
CA GLU A 64 -17.88 -11.45 10.68
C GLU A 64 -18.44 -12.05 11.99
N GLY A 65 -18.26 -11.34 13.11
CA GLY A 65 -18.76 -11.75 14.43
C GLY A 65 -17.86 -12.70 15.23
N LYS A 66 -16.63 -13.01 14.78
CA LYS A 66 -15.64 -13.82 15.51
C LYS A 66 -14.36 -13.03 15.82
N SER A 67 -13.58 -13.49 16.81
CA SER A 67 -12.25 -12.92 17.10
C SER A 67 -11.42 -12.85 15.82
N LYS A 68 -10.87 -11.68 15.52
CA LYS A 68 -10.21 -11.33 14.25
C LYS A 68 -8.91 -12.12 14.07
N ASN A 69 -9.00 -13.38 13.64
CA ASN A 69 -7.88 -14.00 12.95
C ASN A 69 -7.56 -13.16 11.72
N ASN A 70 -6.28 -12.94 11.46
CA ASN A 70 -5.84 -12.09 10.36
C ASN A 70 -6.23 -12.75 9.01
N VAL A 71 -7.33 -12.30 8.41
CA VAL A 71 -7.87 -12.86 7.16
C VAL A 71 -6.86 -12.76 6.02
N LEU A 72 -6.02 -11.72 6.01
CA LEU A 72 -4.94 -11.60 5.02
C LEU A 72 -3.88 -12.69 5.20
N SER A 73 -3.47 -12.99 6.43
CA SER A 73 -2.53 -14.11 6.66
C SER A 73 -3.07 -15.44 6.13
N ILE A 74 -4.38 -15.69 6.24
CA ILE A 74 -5.03 -16.89 5.69
C ILE A 74 -4.99 -16.87 4.16
N LEU A 75 -5.23 -15.72 3.54
CA LEU A 75 -5.14 -15.54 2.08
C LEU A 75 -3.72 -15.81 1.57
N PHE A 76 -2.70 -15.21 2.17
CA PHE A 76 -1.31 -15.38 1.74
C PHE A 76 -0.84 -16.83 1.92
N ASN A 77 -1.15 -17.46 3.06
CA ASN A 77 -0.88 -18.90 3.24
C ASN A 77 -1.59 -19.77 2.20
N TYR A 78 -2.81 -19.40 1.81
CA TYR A 78 -3.55 -20.09 0.76
C TYR A 78 -2.87 -19.95 -0.62
N LEU A 79 -2.42 -18.75 -0.97
CA LEU A 79 -1.67 -18.50 -2.20
C LEU A 79 -0.35 -19.28 -2.22
N GLU A 80 0.45 -19.24 -1.15
CA GLU A 80 1.68 -20.02 -1.03
C GLU A 80 1.42 -21.52 -1.20
N HIS A 81 0.35 -22.04 -0.59
CA HIS A 81 -0.05 -23.42 -0.75
C HIS A 81 -0.39 -23.77 -2.21
N LEU A 82 -1.09 -22.88 -2.91
CA LEU A 82 -1.43 -23.06 -4.32
C LEU A 82 -0.21 -22.97 -5.24
N VAL A 83 0.76 -22.12 -4.95
CA VAL A 83 2.05 -22.09 -5.65
C VAL A 83 2.77 -23.43 -5.49
N LYS A 84 2.82 -23.95 -4.26
CA LYS A 84 3.56 -25.18 -3.95
C LYS A 84 2.89 -26.45 -4.49
N TYR A 85 1.56 -26.54 -4.40
CA TYR A 85 0.82 -27.78 -4.69
C TYR A 85 -0.13 -27.67 -5.88
N GLY A 86 -0.22 -26.52 -6.55
CA GLY A 86 -1.14 -26.27 -7.66
C GLY A 86 -0.98 -27.21 -8.85
N LYS A 87 0.18 -27.85 -9.02
CA LYS A 87 0.42 -28.87 -10.06
C LYS A 87 -0.52 -30.08 -9.93
N GLN A 88 -0.98 -30.39 -8.71
CA GLN A 88 -1.87 -31.52 -8.44
C GLN A 88 -3.35 -31.15 -8.62
N ILE A 89 -3.66 -29.86 -8.74
CA ILE A 89 -5.03 -29.32 -8.73
C ILE A 89 -5.40 -28.75 -10.12
N GLY A 90 -4.42 -28.32 -10.91
CA GLY A 90 -4.62 -27.75 -12.24
C GLY A 90 -4.59 -28.77 -13.36
N HIS A 91 -5.51 -28.65 -14.33
CA HIS A 91 -5.45 -29.40 -15.59
C HIS A 91 -4.31 -28.96 -16.52
N THR A 92 -3.72 -27.79 -16.27
CA THR A 92 -2.61 -27.23 -17.07
C THR A 92 -1.37 -27.05 -16.21
N GLY A 93 -0.19 -27.30 -16.78
CA GLY A 93 1.09 -27.17 -16.07
C GLY A 93 1.44 -25.76 -15.60
N ASN A 94 0.68 -24.74 -16.02
CA ASN A 94 0.90 -23.33 -15.71
C ASN A 94 0.15 -22.83 -14.48
N VAL A 95 -0.80 -23.59 -13.92
CA VAL A 95 -1.59 -23.16 -12.76
C VAL A 95 -0.73 -22.67 -11.58
N PRO A 96 0.37 -23.37 -11.20
CA PRO A 96 1.28 -22.86 -10.17
C PRO A 96 1.89 -21.50 -10.52
N LYS A 97 2.27 -21.30 -11.79
CA LYS A 97 2.87 -20.05 -12.27
C LYS A 97 1.86 -18.90 -12.21
N TYR A 98 0.58 -19.16 -12.50
CA TYR A 98 -0.46 -18.15 -12.36
C TYR A 98 -0.61 -17.68 -10.90
N TYR A 99 -0.61 -18.61 -9.96
CA TYR A 99 -0.66 -18.27 -8.53
C TYR A 99 0.62 -17.59 -8.05
N ASP A 100 1.78 -17.94 -8.60
CA ASP A 100 3.05 -17.31 -8.29
C ASP A 100 3.05 -15.84 -8.72
N SER A 101 2.59 -15.53 -9.94
CA SER A 101 2.40 -14.15 -10.41
C SER A 101 1.41 -13.37 -9.53
N ILE A 102 0.32 -14.00 -9.10
CA ILE A 102 -0.69 -13.38 -8.21
C ILE A 102 -0.09 -13.08 -6.83
N LEU A 103 0.62 -14.04 -6.23
CA LEU A 103 1.29 -13.89 -4.95
C LEU A 103 2.31 -12.76 -5.01
N TYR A 104 3.20 -12.80 -6.00
CA TYR A 104 4.20 -11.77 -6.24
C TYR A 104 3.56 -10.37 -6.33
N ALA A 105 2.52 -10.21 -7.15
CA ALA A 105 1.83 -8.93 -7.28
C ALA A 105 1.19 -8.46 -5.97
N CYS A 106 0.62 -9.37 -5.17
CA CYS A 106 0.05 -9.05 -3.86
C CYS A 106 1.11 -8.60 -2.85
N GLU A 107 2.27 -9.28 -2.80
CA GLU A 107 3.37 -8.96 -1.88
C GLU A 107 4.01 -7.59 -2.14
N GLN A 108 3.96 -7.10 -3.38
CA GLN A 108 4.44 -5.75 -3.70
C GLN A 108 3.62 -4.66 -2.99
N TYR A 109 2.30 -4.84 -2.85
CA TYR A 109 1.39 -3.77 -2.46
C TYR A 109 0.69 -3.98 -1.12
N PHE A 110 0.59 -5.21 -0.62
CA PHE A 110 -0.11 -5.51 0.62
C PHE A 110 0.84 -6.01 1.70
N ASP A 111 0.65 -5.51 2.92
CA ASP A 111 1.33 -6.02 4.10
C ASP A 111 0.39 -6.95 4.87
N ILE A 112 0.83 -8.19 5.07
CA ILE A 112 0.11 -9.22 5.82
C ILE A 112 -0.23 -8.75 7.24
N LYS A 113 0.55 -7.83 7.83
CA LYS A 113 0.30 -7.28 9.17
C LYS A 113 -0.84 -6.28 9.21
N GLN A 114 -1.23 -5.70 8.08
CA GLN A 114 -2.41 -4.84 8.00
C GLN A 114 -3.68 -5.70 8.09
N ASN A 115 -4.72 -5.16 8.71
CA ASN A 115 -5.97 -5.89 8.94
C ASN A 115 -7.13 -5.26 8.16
N ASP A 116 -6.94 -5.10 6.85
CA ASP A 116 -7.94 -4.52 5.96
C ASP A 116 -8.22 -5.42 4.75
N ALA A 117 -8.76 -6.61 5.06
CA ALA A 117 -9.13 -7.58 4.04
C ALA A 117 -10.22 -7.07 3.09
N ALA A 118 -11.13 -6.22 3.57
CA ALA A 118 -12.17 -5.61 2.75
C ALA A 118 -11.58 -4.69 1.68
N ARG A 119 -10.61 -3.84 2.06
CA ARG A 119 -9.87 -2.99 1.13
C ARG A 119 -9.11 -3.81 0.09
N VAL A 120 -8.36 -4.84 0.52
CA VAL A 120 -7.64 -5.73 -0.39
C VAL A 120 -8.59 -6.41 -1.38
N LEU A 121 -9.76 -6.87 -0.91
CA LEU A 121 -10.78 -7.46 -1.78
C LEU A 121 -11.23 -6.48 -2.87
N THR A 122 -11.51 -5.22 -2.51
CA THR A 122 -11.93 -4.19 -3.46
C THR A 122 -10.86 -3.91 -4.50
N ILE A 123 -9.60 -3.74 -4.08
CA ILE A 123 -8.45 -3.49 -4.97
C ILE A 123 -8.25 -4.66 -5.95
N LEU A 124 -8.27 -5.90 -5.45
CA LEU A 124 -8.13 -7.09 -6.30
C LEU A 124 -9.30 -7.22 -7.28
N GLY A 125 -10.52 -6.90 -6.85
CA GLY A 125 -11.71 -6.88 -7.70
C GLY A 125 -11.60 -5.90 -8.86
N TRP A 126 -11.04 -4.71 -8.65
CA TRP A 126 -10.75 -3.77 -9.73
C TRP A 126 -9.59 -4.24 -10.60
N SER A 127 -8.54 -4.78 -10.00
CA SER A 127 -7.39 -5.33 -10.72
C SER A 127 -7.82 -6.39 -11.74
N ALA A 128 -8.66 -7.35 -11.33
CA ALA A 128 -9.15 -8.42 -12.20
C ALA A 128 -9.91 -7.92 -13.44
N ARG A 129 -10.64 -6.81 -13.31
CA ARG A 129 -11.34 -6.16 -14.43
C ARG A 129 -10.37 -5.49 -15.42
N LEU A 130 -9.29 -4.92 -14.90
CA LEU A 130 -8.31 -4.16 -15.67
C LEU A 130 -7.26 -5.02 -16.41
N ILE A 131 -7.07 -6.30 -16.03
CA ILE A 131 -6.06 -7.17 -16.66
C ILE A 131 -6.23 -7.26 -18.18
N ARG A 132 -7.46 -7.45 -18.67
CA ARG A 132 -7.72 -7.55 -20.13
C ARG A 132 -7.43 -6.25 -20.86
N PHE A 133 -7.76 -5.12 -20.24
CA PHE A 133 -7.46 -3.80 -20.78
C PHE A 133 -5.95 -3.62 -20.97
N TYR A 134 -5.14 -3.93 -19.96
CA TYR A 134 -3.68 -3.83 -20.07
C TYR A 134 -3.08 -4.85 -21.02
N LYS A 135 -3.57 -6.10 -21.01
CA LYS A 135 -3.13 -7.14 -21.96
C LYS A 135 -3.30 -6.68 -23.40
N GLN A 136 -4.49 -6.17 -23.75
CA GLN A 136 -4.79 -5.65 -25.08
C GLN A 136 -3.86 -4.50 -25.46
N LYS A 137 -3.63 -3.53 -24.57
CA LYS A 137 -2.75 -2.39 -24.84
C LYS A 137 -1.29 -2.80 -25.09
N ILE A 138 -0.78 -3.74 -24.31
CA ILE A 138 0.58 -4.26 -24.46
C ILE A 138 0.71 -5.02 -25.79
N GLU A 139 -0.27 -5.87 -26.12
CA GLU A 139 -0.29 -6.63 -27.37
C GLU A 139 -0.41 -5.73 -28.61
N SER A 140 -1.11 -4.58 -28.51
CA SER A 140 -1.16 -3.57 -29.58
C SER A 140 0.11 -2.74 -29.73
N GLY A 141 1.12 -2.94 -28.86
CA GLY A 141 2.37 -2.19 -28.90
C GLY A 141 2.26 -0.76 -28.34
N GLU A 142 1.23 -0.47 -27.54
CA GLU A 142 1.08 0.83 -26.90
C GLU A 142 2.17 1.01 -25.82
N VAL A 143 2.84 2.17 -25.82
CA VAL A 143 3.82 2.51 -24.78
C VAL A 143 3.07 2.93 -23.52
N LEU A 144 3.03 2.02 -22.54
CA LEU A 144 2.45 2.32 -21.23
C LEU A 144 3.40 3.18 -20.39
N PRO A 145 2.91 4.19 -19.65
CA PRO A 145 3.73 4.97 -18.72
C PRO A 145 4.34 4.04 -17.68
N ALA A 146 5.55 4.28 -17.19
CA ALA A 146 6.20 3.39 -16.21
C ALA A 146 5.29 3.11 -15.00
N ILE A 147 5.37 1.89 -14.43
CA ILE A 147 4.63 1.54 -13.20
C ILE A 147 5.01 2.57 -12.15
N ALA A 148 4.04 3.37 -11.71
CA ALA A 148 4.28 4.43 -10.74
C ALA A 148 4.73 3.79 -9.41
N PRO A 149 5.82 4.27 -8.79
CA PRO A 149 6.24 3.77 -7.49
C PRO A 149 5.14 4.05 -6.48
N VAL A 150 4.58 2.98 -5.91
CA VAL A 150 3.63 3.09 -4.82
C VAL A 150 4.45 3.19 -3.54
N VAL A 151 4.63 4.41 -3.04
CA VAL A 151 5.19 4.63 -1.71
C VAL A 151 4.20 4.03 -0.71
N LYS A 152 4.59 3.00 0.06
CA LYS A 152 3.75 2.34 1.06
C LYS A 152 3.26 3.37 2.08
N SER A 153 2.09 3.95 1.84
CA SER A 153 1.46 4.89 2.77
C SER A 153 0.81 4.08 3.90
N SER A 154 1.35 4.24 5.10
CA SER A 154 0.68 3.87 6.35
C SER A 154 -0.71 4.55 6.41
N PRO A 155 -1.74 3.94 7.02
CA PRO A 155 -3.12 4.44 6.93
C PRO A 155 -3.22 5.85 7.51
N GLU A 156 -3.66 6.80 6.69
CA GLU A 156 -3.92 8.17 7.11
C GLU A 156 -4.97 8.24 8.23
N PRO A 157 -4.90 9.32 9.04
CA PRO A 157 -6.04 10.22 9.02
C PRO A 157 -5.62 11.58 8.49
N LYS A 158 -6.20 11.93 7.32
CA LYS A 158 -6.56 13.28 6.87
C LYS A 158 -5.52 14.38 7.13
N SER A 159 -4.70 14.66 6.13
CA SER A 159 -4.74 15.92 5.38
C SER A 159 -3.46 16.13 4.59
N GLN A 160 -3.65 16.28 3.28
CA GLN A 160 -2.91 17.15 2.37
C GLN A 160 -1.38 17.05 2.37
N THR A 161 -0.87 16.44 1.28
CA THR A 161 0.34 16.81 0.52
C THR A 161 1.63 16.92 1.34
N ILE A 162 2.63 16.07 1.08
CA ILE A 162 3.65 16.38 0.07
C ILE A 162 4.27 15.06 -0.44
N THR A 163 4.35 14.97 -1.76
CA THR A 163 5.00 13.96 -2.58
C THR A 163 6.52 13.90 -2.33
N ASN A 164 7.06 12.69 -2.18
CA ASN A 164 8.50 12.39 -2.21
C ASN A 164 9.06 12.59 -3.62
N GLN A 165 9.24 13.86 -4.01
CA GLN A 165 10.44 14.26 -4.72
C GLN A 165 11.45 14.70 -3.65
N SER A 166 12.74 14.54 -3.92
CA SER A 166 13.86 15.03 -3.10
C SER A 166 13.65 16.47 -2.61
N HIS A 167 13.04 16.65 -1.44
CA HIS A 167 12.85 17.97 -0.86
C HIS A 167 14.13 18.35 -0.14
N LYS A 168 14.86 19.27 -0.78
CA LYS A 168 15.86 20.08 -0.12
C LYS A 168 15.11 20.90 0.93
N PHE A 169 15.36 20.64 2.22
CA PHE A 169 14.75 21.43 3.29
C PHE A 169 15.27 22.88 3.21
N GLU A 170 14.47 23.83 3.68
CA GLU A 170 14.89 25.22 3.82
C GLU A 170 14.89 25.64 5.29
N ILE A 171 15.84 26.49 5.66
CA ILE A 171 15.84 27.11 6.99
C ILE A 171 14.58 27.98 7.07
N ASP A 172 13.95 27.99 8.25
CA ASP A 172 12.68 28.64 8.55
C ASP A 172 11.40 27.95 8.02
N GLN A 173 11.52 26.81 7.33
CA GLN A 173 10.37 26.00 6.93
C GLN A 173 9.61 25.44 8.15
N ILE A 174 8.28 25.55 8.15
CA ILE A 174 7.41 24.98 9.18
C ILE A 174 6.90 23.62 8.71
N LEU A 175 7.07 22.60 9.55
CA LEU A 175 6.75 21.21 9.29
C LEU A 175 5.91 20.65 10.44
N ASP A 176 5.02 19.72 10.12
CA ASP A 176 4.34 18.93 11.14
C ASP A 176 5.29 17.86 11.69
N ALA A 177 5.30 17.70 13.00
CA ALA A 177 6.14 16.75 13.71
C ALA A 177 5.39 16.05 14.83
N THR A 178 5.73 14.79 15.08
CA THR A 178 5.25 14.06 16.25
C THR A 178 6.28 14.10 17.36
N VAL A 179 5.85 14.42 18.58
CA VAL A 179 6.69 14.32 19.78
C VAL A 179 6.90 12.84 20.10
N VAL A 180 8.12 12.35 19.93
CA VAL A 180 8.47 10.94 20.17
C VAL A 180 8.79 10.70 21.65
N LYS A 181 9.52 11.62 22.26
CA LYS A 181 10.01 11.48 23.64
C LYS A 181 10.26 12.84 24.26
N VAL A 182 9.84 13.01 25.52
CA VAL A 182 10.15 14.20 26.33
C VAL A 182 10.99 13.76 27.52
N THR A 183 12.15 14.39 27.72
CA THR A 183 13.06 14.07 28.84
C THR A 183 13.62 15.38 29.42
N GLY A 184 13.00 15.84 30.51
CA GLY A 184 13.30 17.14 31.11
C GLY A 184 13.02 18.28 30.14
N ASN A 185 14.06 19.04 29.77
CA ASN A 185 13.97 20.14 28.80
C ASN A 185 14.32 19.71 27.37
N LYS A 186 14.44 18.41 27.10
CA LYS A 186 14.78 17.89 25.77
C LYS A 186 13.58 17.15 25.17
N VAL A 187 13.34 17.38 23.89
CA VAL A 187 12.23 16.80 23.14
C VAL A 187 12.78 16.17 21.87
N SER A 188 12.32 14.96 21.55
CA SER A 188 12.65 14.32 20.27
C SER A 188 11.45 14.42 19.35
N TYR A 189 11.67 14.92 18.14
CA TYR A 189 10.63 15.13 17.13
C TYR A 189 10.80 14.16 15.98
N GLN A 190 9.69 13.71 15.41
CA GLN A 190 9.67 12.96 14.18
C GLN A 190 8.98 13.78 13.11
N VAL A 191 9.71 14.14 12.05
CA VAL A 191 9.21 14.87 10.89
C VAL A 191 9.18 13.89 9.72
N GLY A 192 8.01 13.36 9.38
CA GLY A 192 7.89 12.22 8.46
C GLY A 192 8.71 11.02 8.97
N ASP A 193 9.70 10.59 8.19
CA ASP A 193 10.62 9.49 8.54
C ASP A 193 11.91 9.96 9.26
N ILE A 194 12.09 11.28 9.45
CA ILE A 194 13.30 11.85 10.04
C ILE A 194 13.10 11.99 11.55
N LEU A 195 13.86 11.22 12.32
CA LEU A 195 13.96 11.39 13.76
C LEU A 195 15.01 12.46 14.10
N ILE A 196 14.56 13.51 14.79
CA ILE A 196 15.40 14.59 15.30
C ILE A 196 15.45 14.45 16.82
N PRO A 197 16.54 13.86 17.37
CA PRO A 197 16.62 13.57 18.79
C PRO A 197 17.13 14.78 19.59
N TYR A 198 16.62 14.92 20.82
CA TYR A 198 17.20 15.78 21.87
C TYR A 198 17.20 17.30 21.62
N GLU A 199 16.17 17.85 20.98
CA GLU A 199 16.01 19.30 20.84
C GLU A 199 15.71 19.98 22.17
N LYS A 200 16.40 21.09 22.44
CA LYS A 200 16.35 21.76 23.75
C LYS A 200 15.20 22.77 23.80
N GLU A 201 14.10 22.38 24.44
CA GLU A 201 12.87 23.18 24.58
C GLU A 201 12.64 23.63 26.03
N SER A 202 13.53 24.50 26.53
CA SER A 202 13.60 24.88 27.95
C SER A 202 12.31 25.47 28.55
N LYS A 203 11.45 26.08 27.73
CA LYS A 203 10.17 26.68 28.17
C LYS A 203 8.96 25.86 27.76
N GLN A 204 9.05 25.13 26.65
CA GLN A 204 7.91 24.48 26.00
C GLN A 204 7.84 22.99 26.26
N ALA A 205 8.94 22.33 26.65
CA ALA A 205 8.99 20.90 26.93
C ALA A 205 7.96 20.44 27.97
N LYS A 206 7.62 21.29 28.95
CA LYS A 206 6.61 20.98 29.98
C LYS A 206 5.17 20.88 29.44
N ASN A 207 4.91 21.48 28.29
CA ASN A 207 3.59 21.53 27.67
C ASN A 207 3.42 20.51 26.54
N LEU A 208 4.44 19.69 26.30
CA LEU A 208 4.47 18.72 25.21
C LEU A 208 4.31 17.31 25.77
N GLN A 209 3.47 16.51 25.10
CA GLN A 209 3.22 15.12 25.46
C GLN A 209 3.70 14.18 24.36
N GLU A 210 4.15 12.99 24.73
CA GLU A 210 4.52 11.96 23.76
C GLU A 210 3.31 11.59 22.88
N LYS A 211 3.57 11.33 21.59
CA LYS A 211 2.60 11.09 20.52
C LYS A 211 1.73 12.29 20.11
N GLN A 212 2.01 13.48 20.65
CA GLN A 212 1.35 14.71 20.23
C GLN A 212 1.89 15.19 18.88
N THR A 213 1.00 15.59 17.97
CA THR A 213 1.37 16.29 16.73
C THR A 213 1.50 17.78 17.00
N VAL A 214 2.57 18.38 16.52
CA VAL A 214 2.92 19.78 16.71
C VAL A 214 3.59 20.36 15.46
N LYS A 215 3.67 21.68 15.37
CA LYS A 215 4.41 22.39 14.34
C LYS A 215 5.80 22.75 14.82
N VAL A 216 6.80 22.38 14.02
CA VAL A 216 8.20 22.70 14.26
C VAL A 216 8.78 23.47 13.08
N LYS A 217 9.70 24.38 13.37
CA LYS A 217 10.39 25.20 12.38
C LYS A 217 11.83 24.75 12.23
N VAL A 218 12.29 24.52 11.00
CA VAL A 218 13.68 24.15 10.71
C VAL A 218 14.61 25.32 11.05
N THR A 219 15.60 25.07 11.91
CA THR A 219 16.58 26.09 12.34
C THR A 219 17.98 25.81 11.82
N ALA A 220 18.28 24.55 11.46
CA ALA A 220 19.55 24.20 10.84
C ALA A 220 19.41 22.96 9.95
N ILE A 221 20.25 22.90 8.91
CA ILE A 221 20.34 21.82 7.93
C ILE A 221 21.79 21.33 7.88
N LYS A 222 21.99 20.05 7.58
CA LYS A 222 23.31 19.42 7.39
C LYS A 222 23.80 19.64 5.94
N GLU A 223 25.07 19.31 5.69
CA GLU A 223 25.69 19.42 4.36
C GLU A 223 25.04 18.49 3.32
N ASP A 224 24.44 17.38 3.76
CA ASP A 224 23.68 16.44 2.93
C ASP A 224 22.25 16.91 2.61
N GLY A 225 21.85 18.10 3.09
CA GLY A 225 20.52 18.66 2.90
C GLY A 225 19.46 18.17 3.89
N SER A 226 19.79 17.30 4.84
CA SER A 226 18.86 16.82 5.88
C SER A 226 18.73 17.77 7.06
N ILE A 227 17.60 17.71 7.77
CA ILE A 227 17.34 18.57 8.93
C ILE A 227 18.34 18.25 10.05
N LYS A 228 18.99 19.29 10.58
CA LYS A 228 19.89 19.20 11.73
C LYS A 228 19.20 19.62 13.02
N HIS A 229 18.45 20.72 13.00
CA HIS A 229 17.75 21.26 14.17
C HIS A 229 16.37 21.81 13.82
N VAL A 230 15.45 21.70 14.78
CA VAL A 230 14.10 22.28 14.71
C VAL A 230 13.72 22.97 16.01
N LYS A 231 12.72 23.84 15.96
CA LYS A 231 12.17 24.54 17.13
C LYS A 231 10.65 24.49 17.14
N TYR A 232 10.05 24.22 18.30
CA TYR A 232 8.61 24.22 18.46
C TYR A 232 7.98 25.60 18.17
N CYS A 233 6.88 25.61 17.40
CA CYS A 233 6.15 26.82 17.02
C CYS A 233 4.66 26.82 17.41
N GLY A 234 4.06 25.66 17.71
CA GLY A 234 2.65 25.58 18.07
C GLY A 234 2.06 24.19 17.87
N ILE A 235 0.76 24.06 18.11
CA ILE A 235 -0.07 22.91 17.72
C ILE A 235 -0.81 23.29 16.44
#